data_AF-A0A354J6U5-F1
#
_entry.id   AF-A0A354J6U5-F1
#
_cell.length_a   1.000
_cell.length_b   1.000
_cell.length_c   1.000
_cell.angle_alpha   90.00
_cell.angle_beta   90.00
_cell.angle_gamma   90.00
#
_symmetry.space_group_name_H-M   'P 1'
#
loop_
_entity.id
_entity.type
_entity.pdbx_description
1 polymer ?
#
loop_
_entity_poly.entity_id
_entity_poly.type
_entity_poly.pdbx_seq_one_letter_code
_entity_poly.pdbx_strand_id
1 'polypeptide(L)'
;VVQTFSKSRSMAGMRIGFAMGNPVLIQALNEVKYSFNSYTMDTVSLLTGAAAVKDEKYFRSIVQKVILTREQAKEQLKELGFSFPVSGANFIFATHERIPAKRIYEALRENDIYVRYFN
;
A
#
# COMPACT_ATOMS: atom_id res chain seq x y z
N VAL A 1 3.62 -16.43 -0.06
CA VAL A 1 3.77 -14.98 -0.31
C VAL A 1 2.52 -14.46 -1.00
N VAL A 2 1.93 -13.37 -0.52
CA VAL A 2 0.78 -12.70 -1.16
C VAL A 2 1.20 -11.29 -1.55
N GLN A 3 0.80 -10.85 -2.73
CA GLN A 3 1.17 -9.55 -3.29
C GLN A 3 -0.06 -8.89 -3.94
N THR A 4 -0.02 -7.57 -4.04
CA THR A 4 -1.10 -6.77 -4.64
C THR A 4 -0.57 -5.68 -5.53
N PHE A 5 -1.35 -5.31 -6.54
CA PHE A 5 -1.05 -4.19 -7.45
C PHE A 5 -1.63 -2.87 -6.90
N SER A 6 -2.35 -2.92 -5.78
CA SER A 6 -3.09 -1.78 -5.24
C SER A 6 -2.23 -0.63 -4.73
N LYS A 7 -0.92 -0.87 -4.49
CA LYS A 7 -0.02 0.11 -3.87
C LYS A 7 1.12 0.46 -4.80
N SER A 8 2.12 -0.41 -4.88
CA SER A 8 3.36 -0.18 -5.61
C SER A 8 3.20 -0.08 -7.14
N ARG A 9 2.06 -0.55 -7.67
CA ARG A 9 1.72 -0.46 -9.10
C ARG A 9 0.62 0.57 -9.41
N SER A 10 0.15 1.34 -8.43
CA SER A 10 -0.88 2.37 -8.61
C SER A 10 -2.24 1.87 -9.13
N MET A 11 -2.59 0.59 -8.91
CA MET A 11 -3.83 -0.03 -9.43
C MET A 11 -4.82 -0.39 -8.32
N ALA A 12 -5.04 0.49 -7.34
CA ALA A 12 -5.96 0.25 -6.23
C ALA A 12 -7.37 -0.11 -6.70
N GLY A 13 -7.87 0.59 -7.73
CA GLY A 13 -9.19 0.39 -8.31
C GLY A 13 -9.34 -0.91 -9.14
N MET A 14 -8.25 -1.49 -9.64
CA MET A 14 -8.30 -2.66 -10.54
C MET A 14 -8.37 -4.01 -9.81
N ARG A 15 -8.22 -4.01 -8.48
CA ARG A 15 -8.41 -5.20 -7.63
C ARG A 15 -7.55 -6.43 -8.02
N ILE A 16 -6.32 -6.18 -8.48
CA ILE A 16 -5.38 -7.25 -8.88
C ILE A 16 -4.51 -7.68 -7.68
N GLY A 17 -4.46 -8.99 -7.44
CA GLY A 17 -3.60 -9.62 -6.44
C GLY A 17 -3.20 -11.04 -6.85
N PHE A 18 -2.15 -11.57 -6.22
CA PHE A 18 -1.68 -12.92 -6.51
C PHE A 18 -1.02 -13.55 -5.27
N ALA A 19 -0.98 -14.88 -5.26
CA ALA A 19 -0.29 -15.68 -4.27
C ALA A 19 0.75 -16.58 -4.94
N MET A 20 1.90 -16.74 -4.28
CA MET A 20 2.96 -17.67 -4.65
C MET A 20 3.28 -18.53 -3.43
N GLY A 21 3.34 -19.85 -3.60
CA GLY A 21 3.53 -20.78 -2.49
C GLY A 21 3.61 -22.24 -2.95
N ASN A 22 3.53 -23.15 -1.99
CA ASN A 22 3.55 -24.59 -2.24
C ASN A 22 2.42 -24.99 -3.23
N PRO A 23 2.69 -25.81 -4.25
CA PRO A 23 1.69 -26.22 -5.24
C PRO A 23 0.40 -26.81 -4.63
N VAL A 24 0.51 -27.59 -3.56
CA VAL A 24 -0.64 -28.19 -2.85
C VAL A 24 -1.51 -27.10 -2.22
N LEU A 25 -0.91 -26.06 -1.65
CA LEU A 25 -1.64 -24.93 -1.09
C LEU A 25 -2.27 -24.06 -2.19
N ILE A 26 -1.58 -23.87 -3.32
CA ILE A 26 -2.13 -23.14 -4.46
C ILE A 26 -3.32 -23.89 -5.08
N GLN A 27 -3.24 -25.22 -5.15
CA GLN A 27 -4.36 -26.06 -5.59
C GLN A 27 -5.57 -25.87 -4.67
N ALA A 28 -5.40 -26.01 -3.35
CA ALA A 28 -6.48 -25.79 -2.39
C ALA A 28 -7.09 -24.37 -2.49
N LEU A 29 -6.26 -23.33 -2.70
CA LEU A 29 -6.75 -21.97 -2.93
C LEU A 29 -7.57 -21.85 -4.21
N ASN A 30 -7.16 -22.51 -5.29
CA ASN A 30 -7.89 -22.53 -6.55
C ASN A 30 -9.22 -23.29 -6.42
N GLU A 31 -9.25 -24.41 -5.71
CA GLU A 31 -10.48 -25.19 -5.46
C GLU A 31 -11.52 -24.34 -4.72
N VAL A 32 -11.12 -23.59 -3.70
CA VAL A 32 -12.01 -22.64 -2.99
C VAL A 32 -12.38 -21.46 -3.89
N LYS A 33 -11.43 -20.88 -4.63
CA LYS A 33 -11.69 -19.73 -5.50
C LYS A 33 -12.73 -20.06 -6.58
N TYR A 34 -12.57 -21.20 -7.24
CA TYR A 34 -13.39 -21.60 -8.38
C TYR A 34 -14.71 -22.26 -7.98
N SER A 35 -14.90 -22.66 -6.72
CA SER A 35 -16.20 -23.14 -6.23
C SER A 35 -17.24 -22.02 -6.08
N PHE A 36 -16.80 -20.77 -5.88
CA PHE A 36 -17.68 -19.61 -5.76
C PHE A 36 -17.76 -18.77 -7.04
N ASN A 37 -16.64 -18.51 -7.72
CA ASN A 37 -16.62 -17.69 -8.93
C ASN A 37 -15.47 -18.10 -9.87
N SER A 38 -15.81 -18.62 -11.05
CA SER A 38 -14.83 -18.99 -12.08
C SER A 38 -14.14 -17.78 -12.74
N TYR A 39 -14.74 -16.60 -12.70
CA TYR A 39 -14.27 -15.37 -13.33
C TYR A 39 -14.06 -14.27 -12.28
N THR A 40 -12.97 -14.39 -11.53
CA THR A 40 -12.66 -13.45 -10.44
C THR A 40 -12.06 -12.12 -10.89
N MET A 41 -11.76 -11.96 -12.18
CA MET A 41 -11.13 -10.77 -12.76
C MET A 41 -11.66 -10.49 -14.16
N ASP A 42 -11.88 -9.22 -14.47
CA ASP A 42 -12.28 -8.76 -15.80
C ASP A 42 -11.08 -8.62 -16.77
N THR A 43 -11.39 -8.50 -18.05
CA THR A 43 -10.40 -8.37 -19.13
C THR A 43 -9.50 -7.14 -18.99
N VAL A 44 -10.03 -6.00 -18.53
CA VAL A 44 -9.25 -4.76 -18.38
C VAL A 44 -8.21 -4.94 -17.28
N SER A 45 -8.61 -5.51 -16.14
CA SER A 45 -7.71 -5.86 -15.04
C SER A 45 -6.59 -6.80 -15.49
N LEU A 46 -6.90 -7.83 -16.30
CA LEU A 46 -5.89 -8.76 -16.81
C LEU A 46 -4.90 -8.08 -17.77
N LEU A 47 -5.39 -7.33 -18.75
CA LEU A 47 -4.54 -6.66 -19.76
C LEU A 47 -3.64 -5.59 -19.13
N THR A 48 -4.22 -4.72 -18.31
CA THR A 48 -3.49 -3.63 -17.65
C THR A 48 -2.53 -4.17 -16.58
N GLY A 49 -2.92 -5.24 -15.86
CA GLY A 49 -2.03 -5.95 -14.94
C GLY A 49 -0.80 -6.53 -15.64
N ALA A 50 -0.99 -7.21 -16.78
CA ALA A 50 0.12 -7.75 -17.55
C ALA A 50 1.06 -6.64 -18.08
N ALA A 51 0.51 -5.53 -18.55
CA ALA A 51 1.30 -4.37 -18.98
C ALA A 51 2.10 -3.77 -17.81
N ALA A 52 1.46 -3.60 -16.64
CA ALA A 52 2.14 -3.09 -15.45
C ALA A 52 3.32 -3.97 -15.01
N VAL A 53 3.19 -5.31 -15.11
CA VAL A 53 4.30 -6.22 -14.79
C VAL A 53 5.49 -6.02 -15.72
N LYS A 54 5.24 -5.81 -17.02
CA LYS A 54 6.28 -5.62 -18.03
C LYS A 54 7.00 -4.28 -17.91
N ASP A 55 6.33 -3.23 -17.40
CA ASP A 55 6.93 -1.91 -17.20
C ASP A 55 7.70 -1.81 -15.88
N GLU A 56 8.84 -2.50 -15.82
CA GLU A 56 9.72 -2.51 -14.65
C GLU A 56 10.36 -1.14 -14.39
N LYS A 57 10.67 -0.38 -15.44
CA LYS A 57 11.31 0.93 -15.33
C LYS A 57 10.39 1.92 -14.63
N TYR A 58 9.14 2.01 -15.06
CA TYR A 58 8.16 2.88 -14.40
C TYR A 58 7.95 2.45 -12.95
N PHE A 59 7.75 1.15 -12.71
CA PHE A 59 7.58 0.59 -11.36
C PHE A 59 8.72 1.01 -10.41
N ARG A 60 9.98 0.77 -10.81
CA ARG A 60 11.14 1.13 -9.99
C ARG A 60 11.21 2.64 -9.77
N SER A 61 10.93 3.45 -10.79
CA SER A 61 10.97 4.91 -10.67
C SER A 61 9.95 5.46 -9.66
N ILE A 62 8.73 4.93 -9.64
CA ILE A 62 7.67 5.35 -8.70
C ILE A 62 8.01 4.89 -7.29
N VAL A 63 8.49 3.66 -7.12
CA VAL A 63 8.92 3.15 -5.80
C VAL A 63 10.03 4.03 -5.22
N GLN A 64 11.03 4.41 -6.02
CA GLN A 64 12.11 5.27 -5.54
C GLN A 64 11.63 6.66 -5.14
N LYS A 65 10.72 7.27 -5.91
CA LYS A 65 10.12 8.56 -5.55
C LYS A 65 9.40 8.49 -4.21
N VAL A 66 8.59 7.46 -3.99
CA VAL A 66 7.87 7.27 -2.72
C VAL A 66 8.83 7.05 -1.55
N ILE A 67 9.91 6.29 -1.74
CA ILE A 67 10.95 6.10 -0.71
C ILE A 67 11.61 7.43 -0.37
N LEU A 68 12.03 8.21 -1.38
CA LEU A 68 12.66 9.52 -1.16
C LEU A 68 11.74 10.46 -0.37
N THR A 69 10.48 10.59 -0.79
CA THR A 69 9.50 11.42 -0.07
C THR A 69 9.28 10.93 1.35
N ARG A 70 9.26 9.62 1.59
CA ARG A 70 9.13 9.05 2.94
C ARG A 70 10.33 9.41 3.81
N GLU A 71 11.55 9.30 3.30
CA GLU A 71 12.75 9.63 4.08
C GLU A 71 12.83 11.13 4.40
N GLN A 72 12.50 12.00 3.43
CA GLN A 72 12.40 13.45 3.66
C GLN A 72 11.32 13.80 4.70
N ALA A 73 10.14 13.18 4.60
CA ALA A 73 9.07 13.40 5.57
C ALA A 73 9.45 12.92 6.99
N LYS A 74 10.25 11.85 7.11
CA LYS A 74 10.76 11.38 8.41
C LYS A 74 11.67 12.43 9.06
N GLU A 75 12.53 13.09 8.30
CA GLU A 75 13.40 14.15 8.83
C GLU A 75 12.56 15.31 9.38
N GLN A 76 11.63 15.84 8.57
CA GLN A 76 10.74 16.93 8.97
C GLN A 76 9.84 16.58 10.17
N LEU A 77 9.29 15.36 10.19
CA LEU A 77 8.49 14.90 11.33
C LEU A 77 9.30 14.82 12.63
N LYS A 78 10.57 14.41 12.56
CA LYS A 78 11.44 14.42 13.74
C LYS A 78 11.68 15.83 14.26
N GLU A 79 11.95 16.78 13.38
CA GLU A 79 12.13 18.19 13.76
C GLU A 79 10.88 18.77 14.43
N LEU A 80 9.70 18.30 14.03
CA LEU A 80 8.41 18.65 14.62
C LEU A 80 8.08 17.88 15.92
N GLY A 81 8.97 17.04 16.44
CA GLY A 81 8.76 16.32 17.70
C GLY A 81 7.92 15.03 17.57
N PHE A 82 7.86 14.43 16.38
CA PHE A 82 7.28 13.11 16.19
C PHE A 82 8.32 12.00 16.32
N SER A 83 7.86 10.86 16.84
CA SER A 83 8.56 9.58 16.82
C SER A 83 7.78 8.54 16.01
N PHE A 84 8.50 7.59 15.42
CA PHE A 84 7.92 6.55 14.55
C PHE A 84 8.90 5.36 14.41
N PRO A 85 8.41 4.13 14.17
CA PRO A 85 9.26 3.00 13.86
C PRO A 85 9.88 3.12 12.46
N VAL A 86 10.88 2.28 12.17
CA VAL A 86 11.43 2.16 10.82
C VAL A 86 10.35 1.62 9.88
N SER A 87 9.93 2.43 8.91
CA SER A 87 8.94 2.04 7.90
C SER A 87 9.62 1.55 6.63
N GLY A 88 9.33 0.31 6.24
CA GLY A 88 9.60 -0.22 4.89
C GLY A 88 8.43 -0.02 3.92
N ALA A 89 7.32 0.58 4.39
CA ALA A 89 6.09 0.76 3.62
C ALA A 89 6.02 2.12 2.91
N ASN A 90 4.90 2.42 2.28
CA ASN A 90 4.61 3.71 1.62
C ASN A 90 3.91 4.74 2.53
N PHE A 91 4.05 4.58 3.85
CA PHE A 91 3.48 5.49 4.86
C PHE A 91 4.37 5.50 6.11
N ILE A 92 4.13 6.45 7.00
CA ILE A 92 4.82 6.58 8.30
C ILE A 92 3.76 6.44 9.39
N PHE A 93 4.03 5.61 10.38
CA PHE A 93 3.18 5.49 11.57
C PHE A 93 3.78 6.35 12.69
N ALA A 94 3.29 7.57 12.83
CA ALA A 94 3.89 8.58 13.70
C ALA A 94 3.04 8.89 14.93
N THR A 95 3.72 9.17 16.04
CA THR A 95 3.13 9.71 17.26
C THR A 95 3.93 10.92 17.71
N HIS A 96 3.24 11.94 18.23
CA HIS A 96 3.91 13.14 18.74
C HIS A 96 4.22 12.96 20.22
N GLU A 97 5.40 13.38 20.67
CA GLU A 97 5.87 13.11 22.04
C GLU A 97 4.99 13.76 23.13
N ARG A 98 4.37 14.90 22.81
CA ARG A 98 3.61 15.72 23.77
C ARG A 98 2.13 15.95 23.42
N ILE A 99 1.75 15.80 22.15
CA ILE A 99 0.42 16.19 21.68
C ILE A 99 -0.35 14.91 21.38
N PRO A 100 -1.54 14.70 21.99
CA PRO A 100 -2.36 13.52 21.70
C PRO A 100 -2.68 13.40 20.21
N ALA A 101 -2.50 12.21 19.64
CA ALA A 101 -2.72 11.95 18.22
C ALA A 101 -4.14 12.33 17.74
N LYS A 102 -5.15 12.18 18.60
CA LYS A 102 -6.53 12.60 18.31
C LYS A 102 -6.64 14.10 17.99
N ARG A 103 -5.96 14.95 18.77
CA ARG A 103 -5.98 16.41 18.56
C ARG A 103 -5.32 16.79 17.23
N ILE A 104 -4.22 16.11 16.87
CA ILE A 104 -3.54 16.31 15.59
C ILE A 104 -4.44 15.86 14.45
N TYR A 105 -5.07 14.69 14.57
CA TYR A 105 -6.00 14.18 13.57
C TYR A 105 -7.18 15.13 13.31
N GLU A 106 -7.81 15.66 14.37
CA GLU A 106 -8.91 16.62 14.27
C GLU A 106 -8.45 17.91 13.60
N ALA A 107 -7.31 18.48 14.02
CA ALA A 107 -6.75 19.69 13.41
C ALA A 107 -6.38 19.51 11.92
N LEU A 108 -5.80 18.35 11.54
CA LEU A 108 -5.51 18.05 10.14
C LEU A 108 -6.79 17.94 9.32
N ARG A 109 -7.84 17.32 9.87
CA ARG A 109 -9.14 17.18 9.19
C ARG A 109 -9.82 18.54 8.96
N GLU A 110 -9.73 19.47 9.92
CA GLU A 110 -10.23 20.85 9.78
C GLU A 110 -9.52 21.61 8.65
N ASN A 111 -8.32 21.17 8.24
CA ASN A 111 -7.53 21.73 7.15
C ASN A 111 -7.56 20.84 5.89
N ASP A 112 -8.57 19.97 5.73
CA ASP A 112 -8.72 19.05 4.60
C ASP A 112 -7.57 18.06 4.36
N ILE A 113 -6.80 17.77 5.42
CA ILE A 113 -5.72 16.77 5.40
C ILE A 113 -6.20 15.48 6.07
N TYR A 114 -6.43 14.47 5.25
CA TYR A 114 -6.97 13.18 5.71
C TYR A 114 -5.86 12.17 6.00
N VAL A 115 -5.74 11.79 7.27
CA VAL A 115 -4.82 10.75 7.74
C VAL A 115 -5.58 9.62 8.45
N ARG A 116 -4.91 8.49 8.65
CA ARG A 116 -5.48 7.36 9.40
C ARG A 116 -5.12 7.48 10.88
N TYR A 117 -6.12 7.71 11.72
CA TYR A 117 -6.02 7.62 13.18
C TYR A 117 -6.37 6.20 13.68
N PHE A 118 -5.68 5.76 14.73
CA PHE A 118 -5.91 4.51 15.43
C PHE A 118 -6.14 4.84 16.91
N ASN A 119 -7.26 4.37 17.47
CA ASN A 119 -7.66 4.57 18.87
C ASN A 119 -7.51 3.29 19.68
#